data_AF-A0A2T3GQS5-F1
#
_entry.id   AF-A0A2T3GQS5-F1
#
_cell.length_a   1.000
_cell.length_b   1.000
_cell.length_c   1.000
_cell.angle_alpha   90.00
_cell.angle_beta   90.00
_cell.angle_gamma   90.00
#
_symmetry.space_group_name_H-M   'P 1'
#
loop_
_entity.id
_entity.type
_entity.pdbx_description
1 polymer ?
#
loop_
_entity_poly.entity_id
_entity_poly.type
_entity_poly.pdbx_seq_one_letter_code
_entity_poly.pdbx_strand_id
1 'polypeptide(L)'
;MLYRDTVESEVLVHKPWFVALIFVAMLAFFLSFNLAGTTFGELMRPVIGDPLQSGIYGRFAIAFVLAIIFSLNIVVVGFIPLQVQIGIVWMELLLLFLAFFRSFNLSMPFIWENLPYLISQGVVTTIYVSAVSLFFASLIAIVAAVAKLSSNGFAYATASFYTSFFRGLPLLMQIY
;
A
#
# COMPACT_ATOMS: atom_id res chain seq x y z
N MET A 1 23.79 18.41 8.17
CA MET A 1 23.88 16.93 8.08
C MET A 1 25.20 16.52 8.69
N LEU A 2 25.25 16.04 9.94
CA LEU A 2 26.48 15.48 10.53
C LEU A 2 26.20 14.78 11.88
N TYR A 3 25.19 13.91 11.92
CA TYR A 3 25.21 12.82 12.89
C TYR A 3 25.02 11.56 12.07
N ARG A 4 26.08 10.76 11.96
CA ARG A 4 25.96 9.39 11.47
C ARG A 4 25.22 8.68 12.59
N ASP A 5 23.97 8.33 12.34
CA ASP A 5 23.14 7.64 13.31
C ASP A 5 23.78 6.26 13.57
N THR A 6 24.57 6.17 14.65
CA THR A 6 25.24 4.95 15.10
C THR A 6 24.35 4.14 16.04
N VAL A 7 23.06 4.49 16.13
CA VAL A 7 22.09 3.68 16.87
C VAL A 7 21.77 2.46 16.03
N GLU A 8 22.48 1.36 16.29
CA GLU A 8 22.05 0.04 15.84
C GLU A 8 20.73 -0.27 16.55
N SER A 9 19.61 0.04 15.88
CA SER A 9 18.30 -0.33 16.39
C SER A 9 18.17 -1.85 16.32
N GLU A 10 17.88 -2.46 17.47
CA GLU A 10 17.61 -3.90 17.51
C GLU A 10 16.43 -4.21 16.58
N VAL A 11 16.67 -5.07 15.60
CA VAL A 11 15.64 -5.47 14.64
C VAL A 11 14.57 -6.27 15.39
N LEU A 12 13.40 -5.65 15.60
CA LEU A 12 12.29 -6.19 16.39
C LEU A 12 11.84 -7.60 15.98
N VAL A 13 11.99 -7.93 14.69
CA VAL A 13 11.67 -9.25 14.11
C VAL A 13 12.49 -10.38 14.72
N HIS A 14 13.65 -10.09 15.31
CA HIS A 14 14.48 -11.09 16.00
C HIS A 14 13.95 -11.43 17.40
N LYS A 15 13.04 -10.62 17.96
CA LYS A 15 12.48 -10.85 19.30
C LYS A 15 11.31 -11.83 19.21
N PRO A 16 11.33 -12.97 19.93
CA PRO A 16 10.29 -13.99 19.81
C PRO A 16 8.91 -13.49 20.25
N TRP A 17 8.85 -12.56 21.21
CA TRP A 17 7.58 -11.97 21.64
C TRP A 17 6.90 -11.13 20.55
N PHE A 18 7.69 -10.45 19.71
CA PHE A 18 7.17 -9.61 18.64
C PHE A 18 6.61 -10.47 17.50
N VAL A 19 7.32 -11.55 17.15
CA VAL A 19 6.84 -12.56 16.19
C VAL A 19 5.55 -13.22 16.70
N ALA A 20 5.48 -13.55 17.99
CA ALA A 20 4.27 -14.12 18.59
C ALA A 20 3.08 -13.14 18.52
N LEU A 21 3.32 -11.85 18.74
CA LEU A 21 2.27 -10.81 18.61
C LEU A 21 1.78 -10.71 17.15
N ILE A 22 2.69 -10.67 16.17
CA ILE A 22 2.33 -10.69 14.75
C ILE A 22 1.51 -11.93 14.42
N PHE A 23 1.94 -13.10 14.87
CA PHE A 23 1.23 -14.35 14.63
C PHE A 23 -0.20 -14.32 15.17
N VAL A 24 -0.40 -13.87 16.42
CA VAL A 24 -1.73 -13.75 17.02
C VAL A 24 -2.60 -12.74 16.27
N ALA A 25 -2.03 -11.59 15.87
CA ALA A 25 -2.74 -10.59 15.10
C ALA A 25 -3.17 -11.11 13.72
N MET A 26 -2.29 -11.82 13.01
CA MET A 26 -2.59 -12.41 11.71
C MET A 26 -3.58 -13.57 11.82
N LEU A 27 -3.50 -14.38 12.86
CA LEU A 27 -4.48 -15.43 13.14
C LEU A 27 -5.88 -14.83 13.32
N ALA A 28 -6.01 -13.77 14.14
CA ALA A 28 -7.28 -13.08 14.34
C ALA A 28 -7.80 -12.44 13.03
N PHE A 29 -6.92 -11.84 12.24
CA PHE A 29 -7.26 -11.28 10.93
C PHE A 29 -7.80 -12.36 9.98
N PHE A 30 -7.07 -13.47 9.79
CA PHE A 30 -7.51 -14.53 8.87
C PHE A 30 -8.76 -15.26 9.37
N LEU A 31 -8.96 -15.38 10.68
CA LEU A 31 -10.22 -15.91 11.24
C LEU A 31 -11.44 -15.03 10.95
N SER A 32 -11.23 -13.73 10.71
CA SER A 32 -12.31 -12.79 10.38
C SER A 32 -12.86 -13.01 8.96
N PHE A 33 -12.14 -13.74 8.10
CA PHE A 33 -12.56 -14.05 6.73
C PHE A 33 -12.82 -15.55 6.54
N ASN A 34 -13.90 -15.91 5.83
CA ASN A 34 -14.18 -17.30 5.49
C ASN A 34 -13.36 -17.74 4.26
N LEU A 35 -12.12 -18.16 4.49
CA LEU A 35 -11.19 -18.61 3.44
C LEU A 35 -11.41 -20.06 3.00
N ALA A 36 -12.27 -20.83 3.67
CA ALA A 36 -12.51 -22.25 3.36
C ALA A 36 -13.11 -22.48 1.96
N GLY A 37 -13.87 -21.51 1.43
CA GLY A 37 -14.41 -21.57 0.07
C GLY A 37 -13.48 -21.03 -1.02
N THR A 38 -12.25 -20.67 -0.68
CA THR A 38 -11.29 -20.06 -1.63
C THR A 38 -10.24 -21.08 -2.09
N THR A 39 -9.37 -20.67 -3.01
CA THR A 39 -8.21 -21.45 -3.47
C THR A 39 -7.33 -21.96 -2.31
N PHE A 40 -7.27 -21.23 -1.19
CA PHE A 40 -6.55 -21.67 0.01
C PHE A 40 -7.23 -22.87 0.70
N GLY A 41 -8.56 -22.94 0.70
CA GLY A 41 -9.30 -24.11 1.19
C GLY A 41 -9.10 -25.34 0.30
N GLU A 42 -8.98 -25.13 -1.02
CA GLU A 42 -8.67 -26.23 -1.94
C GLU A 42 -7.24 -26.76 -1.77
N LEU A 43 -6.25 -25.89 -1.59
CA LEU A 43 -4.87 -26.26 -1.33
C LEU A 43 -4.73 -27.08 -0.03
N MET A 44 -5.57 -26.76 0.97
CA MET A 44 -5.58 -27.41 2.27
C MET A 44 -6.44 -28.68 2.32
N ARG A 45 -7.11 -29.10 1.23
CA ARG A 45 -7.90 -30.35 1.17
C ARG A 45 -7.22 -31.58 1.80
N PRO A 46 -5.90 -31.83 1.64
CA PRO A 46 -5.24 -32.97 2.29
C PRO A 46 -5.27 -32.92 3.83
N VAL A 47 -5.39 -31.72 4.41
CA VAL A 47 -5.37 -31.49 5.87
C VAL A 47 -6.78 -31.36 6.44
N ILE A 48 -7.68 -30.64 5.75
CA ILE A 48 -9.04 -30.32 6.24
C ILE A 48 -10.14 -31.20 5.65
N GLY A 49 -9.84 -32.06 4.67
CA GLY A 49 -10.84 -32.83 3.94
C GLY A 49 -11.67 -31.96 2.99
N ASP A 50 -12.96 -32.26 2.85
CA ASP A 50 -13.85 -31.49 1.98
C ASP A 50 -14.05 -30.06 2.53
N PRO A 51 -13.66 -29.00 1.79
CA PRO A 51 -13.68 -27.64 2.30
C PRO A 51 -15.08 -27.16 2.68
N LEU A 52 -16.10 -27.67 1.99
CA LEU A 52 -17.52 -27.36 2.22
C LEU A 52 -18.10 -27.99 3.49
N GLN A 53 -17.53 -29.10 3.98
CA GLN A 53 -17.99 -29.78 5.20
C GLN A 53 -17.16 -29.43 6.44
N SER A 54 -15.97 -28.86 6.24
CA SER A 54 -15.00 -28.56 7.30
C SER A 54 -15.46 -27.51 8.32
N GLY A 55 -16.48 -26.70 8.00
CA GLY A 55 -17.11 -25.76 8.93
C GLY A 55 -16.12 -24.82 9.64
N ILE A 56 -16.20 -24.77 10.98
CA ILE A 56 -15.33 -23.93 11.83
C ILE A 56 -13.90 -24.49 11.90
N TYR A 57 -13.74 -25.82 11.89
CA TYR A 57 -12.43 -26.47 11.96
C TYR A 57 -11.58 -26.15 10.73
N GLY A 58 -12.17 -26.19 9.53
CA GLY A 58 -11.46 -25.83 8.30
C GLY A 58 -11.03 -24.36 8.29
N ARG A 59 -11.90 -23.45 8.73
CA ARG A 59 -11.57 -22.02 8.85
C ARG A 59 -10.40 -21.79 9.80
N PHE A 60 -10.42 -22.44 10.96
CA PHE A 60 -9.34 -22.33 11.94
C PHE A 60 -8.02 -22.90 11.40
N ALA A 61 -8.05 -24.09 10.81
CA ALA A 61 -6.85 -24.72 10.26
C ALA A 61 -6.22 -23.89 9.13
N ILE A 62 -7.02 -23.34 8.22
CA ILE A 62 -6.52 -22.45 7.16
C ILE A 62 -5.95 -21.17 7.74
N ALA A 63 -6.67 -20.49 8.64
CA ALA A 63 -6.21 -19.26 9.27
C ALA A 63 -4.90 -19.48 10.05
N PHE A 64 -4.79 -20.60 10.74
CA PHE A 64 -3.60 -21.01 11.48
C PHE A 64 -2.39 -21.20 10.56
N VAL A 65 -2.55 -21.97 9.48
CA VAL A 65 -1.46 -22.19 8.51
C VAL A 65 -1.06 -20.90 7.80
N LEU A 66 -2.02 -20.06 7.39
CA LEU A 66 -1.71 -18.77 6.77
C LEU A 66 -0.99 -17.81 7.74
N ALA A 67 -1.41 -17.76 9.00
CA ALA A 67 -0.73 -16.97 10.02
C ALA A 67 0.71 -17.45 10.26
N ILE A 68 0.95 -18.77 10.25
CA ILE A 68 2.30 -19.34 10.33
C ILE A 68 3.12 -18.90 9.12
N ILE A 69 2.61 -19.12 7.90
CA ILE A 69 3.31 -18.79 6.65
C ILE A 69 3.68 -17.30 6.62
N PHE A 70 2.75 -16.42 6.97
CA PHE A 70 2.98 -14.98 7.00
C PHE A 70 4.02 -14.58 8.06
N SER A 71 3.94 -15.15 9.26
CA SER A 71 4.89 -14.84 10.33
C SER A 71 6.29 -15.35 9.99
N LEU A 72 6.40 -16.55 9.42
CA LEU A 72 7.67 -17.10 8.93
C LEU A 72 8.24 -16.27 7.79
N ASN A 73 7.39 -15.80 6.87
CA ASN A 73 7.80 -14.94 5.76
C ASN A 73 8.51 -13.67 6.28
N ILE A 74 7.90 -12.94 7.22
CA ILE A 74 8.50 -11.75 7.83
C ILE A 74 9.84 -12.08 8.51
N VAL A 75 9.88 -13.18 9.26
CA VAL A 75 11.10 -13.59 9.99
C VAL A 75 12.23 -13.93 9.03
N VAL A 76 11.97 -14.75 8.00
CA VAL A 76 12.96 -15.14 7.00
C VAL A 76 13.48 -13.91 6.25
N VAL A 77 12.59 -13.02 5.82
CA VAL A 77 12.96 -11.77 5.14
C VAL A 77 13.81 -10.87 6.04
N GLY A 78 13.53 -10.86 7.35
CA GLY A 78 14.29 -10.08 8.35
C GLY A 78 15.72 -10.56 8.61
N PHE A 79 16.07 -11.80 8.23
CA PHE A 79 17.43 -12.36 8.36
C PHE A 79 18.30 -12.16 7.10
N ILE A 80 17.71 -11.67 6.01
CA ILE A 80 18.36 -11.52 4.69
C ILE A 80 18.96 -10.11 4.56
N PRO A 81 20.07 -9.92 3.82
CA PRO A 81 20.64 -8.58 3.57
C PRO A 81 19.65 -7.63 2.87
N LEU A 82 19.72 -6.34 3.22
CA LEU A 82 18.76 -5.29 2.81
C LEU A 82 18.47 -5.26 1.29
N GLN A 83 19.48 -5.43 0.44
CA GLN A 83 19.31 -5.39 -1.01
C GLN A 83 18.40 -6.52 -1.51
N VAL A 84 18.55 -7.72 -0.93
CA VAL A 84 17.74 -8.88 -1.28
C VAL A 84 16.37 -8.80 -0.61
N GLN A 85 16.29 -8.28 0.63
CA GLN A 85 15.03 -7.99 1.30
C GLN A 85 14.14 -7.08 0.46
N ILE A 86 14.67 -5.97 -0.06
CA ILE A 86 13.92 -5.04 -0.92
C ILE A 86 13.40 -5.79 -2.16
N GLY A 87 14.25 -6.59 -2.81
CA GLY A 87 13.87 -7.38 -3.98
C GLY A 87 12.75 -8.39 -3.69
N ILE A 88 12.82 -9.11 -2.56
CA ILE A 88 11.80 -10.06 -2.13
C ILE A 88 10.47 -9.34 -1.85
N VAL A 89 10.50 -8.27 -1.06
CA VAL A 89 9.28 -7.51 -0.72
C VAL A 89 8.64 -6.92 -1.97
N TRP A 90 9.42 -6.39 -2.91
CA TRP A 90 8.91 -5.91 -4.19
C TRP A 90 8.25 -7.02 -5.01
N MET A 91 8.87 -8.19 -5.06
CA MET A 91 8.30 -9.36 -5.74
C MET A 91 6.98 -9.80 -5.09
N GLU A 92 6.92 -9.87 -3.76
CA GLU A 92 5.70 -10.23 -3.02
C GLU A 92 4.57 -9.22 -3.24
N LEU A 93 4.87 -7.92 -3.16
CA LEU A 93 3.89 -6.87 -3.46
C LEU A 93 3.40 -6.94 -4.91
N LEU A 94 4.29 -7.23 -5.86
CA LEU A 94 3.90 -7.44 -7.26
C LEU A 94 3.00 -8.66 -7.42
N LEU A 95 3.31 -9.79 -6.76
CA LEU A 95 2.47 -10.99 -6.81
C LEU A 95 1.09 -10.75 -6.19
N LEU A 96 1.02 -10.05 -5.05
CA LEU A 96 -0.25 -9.66 -4.42
C LEU A 96 -1.06 -8.72 -5.33
N PHE A 97 -0.40 -7.77 -5.97
CA PHE A 97 -1.02 -6.88 -6.94
C PHE A 97 -1.58 -7.64 -8.15
N LEU A 98 -0.82 -8.58 -8.72
CA LEU A 98 -1.30 -9.43 -9.82
C LEU A 98 -2.46 -10.33 -9.40
N ALA A 99 -2.43 -10.89 -8.18
CA ALA A 99 -3.53 -11.66 -7.61
C ALA A 99 -4.79 -10.81 -7.44
N PHE A 100 -4.64 -9.55 -7.01
CA PHE A 100 -5.73 -8.59 -6.92
C PHE A 100 -6.34 -8.31 -8.30
N PHE A 101 -5.54 -8.06 -9.35
CA PHE A 101 -6.05 -7.88 -10.71
C PHE A 101 -6.82 -9.09 -11.24
N ARG A 102 -6.38 -10.32 -10.91
CA ARG A 102 -7.14 -11.52 -11.25
C ARG A 102 -8.53 -11.57 -10.60
N SER A 103 -8.72 -10.92 -9.46
CA SER A 103 -10.03 -10.85 -8.79
C SER A 103 -11.08 -10.04 -9.57
N PHE A 104 -10.68 -9.20 -10.52
CA PHE A 104 -11.61 -8.33 -11.27
C PHE A 104 -12.22 -8.99 -12.52
N ASN A 105 -11.94 -10.27 -12.82
CA ASN A 105 -12.44 -10.97 -14.00
C ASN A 105 -12.26 -10.16 -15.31
N LEU A 106 -11.06 -9.61 -15.50
CA LEU A 106 -10.74 -8.70 -16.60
C LEU A 106 -10.88 -9.39 -17.98
N SER A 107 -11.65 -8.79 -18.87
CA SER A 107 -11.77 -9.23 -20.26
C SER A 107 -10.58 -8.74 -21.09
N MET A 108 -9.55 -9.58 -21.20
CA MET A 108 -8.34 -9.24 -21.98
C MET A 108 -8.64 -8.78 -23.42
N PRO A 109 -9.56 -9.40 -24.18
CA PRO A 109 -9.90 -8.93 -25.53
C PRO A 109 -10.45 -7.49 -25.56
N PHE A 110 -11.31 -7.14 -24.59
CA PHE A 110 -11.88 -5.79 -24.47
C PHE A 110 -10.82 -4.75 -24.13
N ILE A 111 -9.87 -5.09 -23.25
CA ILE A 111 -8.76 -4.20 -22.89
C ILE A 111 -7.89 -3.93 -24.12
N TRP A 112 -7.56 -4.97 -24.90
CA TRP A 112 -6.74 -4.83 -26.10
C TRP A 112 -7.42 -3.97 -27.17
N GLU A 113 -8.73 -4.14 -27.36
CA GLU A 113 -9.51 -3.34 -28.31
C GLU A 113 -9.59 -1.86 -27.91
N ASN A 114 -9.73 -1.58 -26.61
CA ASN A 114 -9.85 -0.21 -26.08
C ASN A 114 -8.51 0.41 -25.66
N LEU A 115 -7.40 -0.33 -25.78
CA LEU A 115 -6.08 0.15 -25.38
C LEU A 115 -5.69 1.48 -26.03
N PRO A 116 -5.93 1.70 -27.34
CA PRO A 116 -5.65 3.00 -27.96
C PRO A 116 -6.47 4.13 -27.35
N TYR A 117 -7.72 3.88 -26.98
CA TYR A 117 -8.59 4.87 -26.33
C TYR A 117 -8.14 5.15 -24.88
N LEU A 118 -7.82 4.12 -24.11
CA LEU A 118 -7.30 4.25 -22.74
C LEU A 118 -6.01 5.07 -22.69
N ILE A 119 -5.12 4.87 -23.66
CA ILE A 119 -3.87 5.65 -23.77
C ILE A 119 -4.18 7.08 -24.23
N SER A 120 -4.87 7.24 -25.36
CA SER A 120 -5.07 8.55 -25.98
C SER A 120 -5.99 9.49 -25.19
N GLN A 121 -7.01 8.98 -24.52
CA GLN A 121 -7.88 9.77 -23.67
C GLN A 121 -7.44 9.69 -22.23
N GLY A 122 -7.32 8.49 -21.63
CA GLY A 122 -7.01 8.35 -20.21
C GLY A 122 -5.63 8.89 -19.82
N VAL A 123 -4.58 8.29 -20.38
CA VAL A 123 -3.19 8.64 -20.01
C VAL A 123 -2.83 10.06 -20.43
N VAL A 124 -3.14 10.43 -21.68
CA VAL A 124 -2.79 11.77 -22.20
C VAL A 124 -3.52 12.86 -21.43
N THR A 125 -4.83 12.72 -21.14
CA THR A 125 -5.54 13.77 -20.38
C THR A 125 -5.01 13.89 -18.95
N THR A 126 -4.70 12.76 -18.29
CA THR A 126 -4.11 12.77 -16.95
C THR A 126 -2.77 13.52 -16.94
N ILE A 127 -1.89 13.22 -17.91
CA ILE A 127 -0.60 13.89 -18.03
C ILE A 127 -0.79 15.37 -18.37
N TYR A 128 -1.65 15.70 -19.34
CA TYR A 128 -1.89 17.06 -19.78
C TYR A 128 -2.42 17.94 -18.64
N VAL A 129 -3.50 17.51 -17.97
CA VAL A 129 -4.09 18.26 -16.85
C VAL A 129 -3.09 18.37 -15.70
N SER A 130 -2.42 17.27 -15.33
CA SER A 130 -1.44 17.31 -14.23
C SER A 130 -0.26 18.21 -14.54
N ALA A 131 0.27 18.20 -15.76
CA ALA A 131 1.40 19.04 -16.17
C ALA A 131 1.04 20.53 -16.13
N VAL A 132 -0.12 20.89 -16.69
CA VAL A 132 -0.60 22.29 -16.68
C VAL A 132 -0.88 22.74 -15.24
N SER A 133 -1.53 21.91 -14.42
CA SER A 133 -1.78 22.21 -13.01
C SER A 133 -0.50 22.38 -12.21
N LEU A 134 0.49 21.49 -12.38
CA LEU A 134 1.79 21.59 -11.71
C LEU A 134 2.54 22.86 -12.13
N PHE A 135 2.49 23.22 -13.41
CA PHE A 135 3.11 24.44 -13.91
C PHE A 135 2.56 25.68 -13.18
N PHE A 136 1.25 25.90 -13.19
CA PHE A 136 0.65 27.04 -12.51
C PHE A 136 0.79 26.98 -10.98
N ALA A 137 0.64 25.79 -10.39
CA ALA A 137 0.84 25.61 -8.95
C ALA A 137 2.28 25.97 -8.54
N SER A 138 3.28 25.63 -9.35
CA SER A 138 4.67 25.97 -9.08
C SER A 138 4.92 27.48 -9.10
N LEU A 139 4.32 28.22 -10.06
CA LEU A 139 4.43 29.67 -10.12
C LEU A 139 3.85 30.35 -8.88
N ILE A 140 2.63 29.95 -8.48
CA ILE A 140 1.98 30.48 -7.28
C ILE A 140 2.76 30.11 -6.02
N ALA A 141 3.27 28.88 -5.94
CA ALA A 141 4.05 28.41 -4.80
C ALA A 141 5.35 29.21 -4.62
N ILE A 142 6.04 29.56 -5.71
CA ILE A 142 7.24 30.41 -5.66
C ILE A 142 6.89 31.79 -5.09
N VAL A 143 5.82 32.43 -5.57
CA VAL A 143 5.39 33.75 -5.06
C VAL A 143 5.03 33.67 -3.58
N ALA A 144 4.25 32.65 -3.17
CA ALA A 144 3.87 32.45 -1.78
C ALA A 144 5.10 32.18 -0.88
N ALA A 145 6.07 31.41 -1.36
CA ALA A 145 7.31 31.14 -0.63
C ALA A 145 8.15 32.41 -0.43
N VAL A 146 8.31 33.23 -1.47
CA VAL A 146 9.01 34.52 -1.38
C VAL A 146 8.29 35.47 -0.41
N ALA A 147 6.95 35.54 -0.47
CA ALA A 147 6.17 36.36 0.43
C ALA A 147 6.30 35.94 1.91
N LYS A 148 6.43 34.63 2.19
CA LYS A 148 6.69 34.12 3.56
C LYS A 148 8.10 34.43 4.08
N LEU A 149 9.06 34.75 3.21
CA LEU A 149 10.41 35.18 3.61
C LEU A 149 10.51 36.71 3.77
N SER A 150 9.46 37.45 3.40
CA SER A 150 9.44 38.90 3.53
C SER A 150 9.35 39.34 5.00
N SER A 151 10.03 40.42 5.35
CA SER A 151 9.88 41.11 6.63
C SER A 151 8.57 41.90 6.75
N ASN A 152 7.80 42.02 5.66
CA ASN A 152 6.48 42.66 5.67
C ASN A 152 5.41 41.71 6.23
N GLY A 153 4.85 42.07 7.39
CA GLY A 153 3.83 41.29 8.07
C GLY A 153 2.56 41.02 7.25
N PHE A 154 2.17 41.94 6.35
CA PHE A 154 1.00 41.75 5.49
C PHE A 154 1.25 40.66 4.42
N ALA A 155 2.41 40.69 3.79
CA ALA A 155 2.81 39.69 2.79
C ALA A 155 2.96 38.30 3.43
N TYR A 156 3.60 38.25 4.60
CA TYR A 156 3.76 37.02 5.38
C TYR A 156 2.42 36.41 5.80
N ALA A 157 1.53 37.22 6.37
CA ALA A 157 0.23 36.75 6.86
C ALA A 157 -0.65 36.24 5.71
N THR A 158 -0.71 36.99 4.61
CA THR A 158 -1.51 36.60 3.42
C THR A 158 -1.02 35.28 2.83
N ALA A 159 0.29 35.11 2.63
CA ALA A 159 0.85 33.87 2.08
C ALA A 159 0.72 32.68 3.05
N SER A 160 0.85 32.91 4.35
CA SER A 160 0.66 31.88 5.38
C SER A 160 -0.80 31.41 5.44
N PHE A 161 -1.76 32.33 5.40
CA PHE A 161 -3.18 32.00 5.35
C PHE A 161 -3.54 31.19 4.10
N TYR A 162 -3.16 31.66 2.91
CA TYR A 162 -3.39 30.96 1.65
C TYR A 162 -2.85 29.53 1.69
N THR A 163 -1.58 29.34 2.05
CA THR A 163 -0.97 28.00 2.09
C THR A 163 -1.60 27.08 3.12
N SER A 164 -2.04 27.59 4.27
CA SER A 164 -2.72 26.78 5.28
C SER A 164 -4.13 26.37 4.85
N PHE A 165 -4.88 27.30 4.27
CA PHE A 165 -6.28 27.08 3.88
C PHE A 165 -6.39 26.01 2.78
N PHE A 166 -5.67 26.18 1.67
CA PHE A 166 -5.73 25.25 0.54
C PHE A 166 -5.11 23.87 0.83
N ARG A 167 -4.26 23.75 1.84
CA ARG A 167 -3.74 22.45 2.31
C ARG A 167 -4.64 21.78 3.36
N GLY A 168 -5.52 22.54 4.01
CA GLY A 168 -6.41 22.05 5.06
C GLY A 168 -7.79 21.59 4.57
N LEU A 169 -8.16 21.88 3.33
CA LEU A 169 -9.46 21.52 2.76
C LEU A 169 -9.37 20.29 1.84
N PRO A 170 -10.34 19.35 1.89
CA PRO A 170 -10.43 18.26 0.92
C PRO A 170 -10.54 18.80 -0.52
N LEU A 171 -9.76 18.22 -1.45
CA LEU A 171 -9.68 18.69 -2.84
C LEU A 171 -11.04 18.70 -3.55
N LEU A 172 -11.94 17.77 -3.23
CA LEU A 172 -13.31 17.77 -3.77
C LEU A 172 -14.07 19.05 -3.42
N MET A 173 -13.99 19.52 -2.17
CA MET A 173 -14.63 20.77 -1.74
C MET A 173 -13.98 22.02 -2.33
N GLN A 174 -12.77 21.91 -2.88
CA GLN A 174 -12.09 23.04 -3.53
C GLN A 174 -12.55 23.23 -4.98
N ILE A 175 -13.11 22.18 -5.60
CA ILE A 175 -13.47 22.14 -7.02
C ILE A 175 -15.00 22.17 -7.22
N TYR A 176 -15.78 21.72 -6.22
CA TYR A 176 -17.26 21.79 -6.17
C TYR A 176 -17.73 23.00 -5.35
#